data_AF-A0AAV9IL89-F1
#
_entry.id   AF-A0AAV9IL89-F1
#
_cell.length_a   1.000
_cell.length_b   1.000
_cell.length_c   1.000
_cell.angle_alpha   90.00
_cell.angle_beta   90.00
_cell.angle_gamma   90.00
#
_symmetry.space_group_name_H-M   'P 1'
#
loop_
_entity.id
_entity.type
_entity.pdbx_description
1 polymer ?
#
loop_
_entity_poly.entity_id
_entity_poly.type
_entity_poly.pdbx_seq_one_letter_code
_entity_poly.pdbx_strand_id
1 'polypeptide(L)'
;MYSSYLKSYSQFVLFATVFVCLFARACNGRTSESLDWLGLGDPEFASFNGRFPTLSDLKRLFFELGENLAERIELLGSVTQHSSRKFLNRPFLSCANRKAANLIKGWLEEAGCYNISIDLVGNVAGVYKGSPRTRKTLIIGSHYDTVNNGGKYDGVYGILVAVGVVQVLCKLQIRLPFDVQIVAFENEEGNNDFGLVHTGSLFYVAGSAAKRNGARRKCSRILKSQLFTKNSVHPNQCLADYILENTPYKGQGTPNSYKSLLNYFCREYPLAVENEVLGYWEWHIEQGPILDISRKRVGIVSAICGQERWSFAVVGKGGHAGTVPMLERKDAFAACVEMIQQVEEITKGIVSSTNGTTFLVATVGNISIAPGSSNVIPHLCSFTLDIRSASDSLLVFARSQITRKMEEIAKRRKVKLNKKQWHRARKVEMNSGEMQEAIKYGAYISNLFEWKTNWKTKFLRMSDSVERSVPMLVSGAGHDAVVLQQLYDVNMAFIRCREGISHQPNEHASKQDMLAGAITLFFSLMALANSTRQ
;
A
#
# COMPACT_ATOMS: atom_id res chain seq x y z
N MET A 1 -20.70 10.26 30.11
CA MET A 1 -19.84 10.18 28.90
C MET A 1 -20.52 9.51 27.71
N TYR A 2 -21.27 8.41 27.86
CA TYR A 2 -22.00 7.79 26.71
C TYR A 2 -23.21 8.60 26.19
N SER A 3 -23.88 9.37 27.05
CA SER A 3 -25.09 10.14 26.71
C SER A 3 -24.81 11.45 25.94
N SER A 4 -23.63 12.06 26.13
CA SER A 4 -23.17 13.21 25.34
C SER A 4 -22.74 12.81 23.93
N TYR A 5 -22.21 11.59 23.76
CA TYR A 5 -21.87 10.99 22.46
C TYR A 5 -23.10 10.70 21.58
N LEU A 6 -24.21 10.25 22.17
CA LEU A 6 -25.45 10.00 21.41
C LEU A 6 -26.17 11.28 20.96
N LYS A 7 -26.00 12.40 21.68
CA LYS A 7 -26.51 13.72 21.28
C LYS A 7 -25.69 14.37 20.17
N SER A 8 -24.37 14.21 20.16
CA SER A 8 -23.53 14.66 19.03
C SER A 8 -23.72 13.78 17.80
N TYR A 9 -23.92 12.47 17.98
CA TYR A 9 -24.20 11.52 16.89
C TYR A 9 -25.57 11.74 16.26
N SER A 10 -26.62 12.04 17.04
CA SER A 10 -27.95 12.34 16.47
C SER A 10 -27.97 13.69 15.74
N GLN A 11 -27.23 14.70 16.23
CA GLN A 11 -27.05 15.95 15.50
C GLN A 11 -26.13 15.80 14.27
N PHE A 12 -25.12 14.93 14.31
CA PHE A 12 -24.21 14.65 13.19
C PHE A 12 -24.87 13.81 12.09
N VAL A 13 -25.69 12.81 12.46
CA VAL A 13 -26.51 12.04 11.50
C VAL A 13 -27.63 12.93 10.95
N LEU A 14 -28.22 13.83 11.75
CA LEU A 14 -29.18 14.81 11.25
C LEU A 14 -28.51 15.82 10.32
N PHE A 15 -27.30 16.30 10.64
CA PHE A 15 -26.52 17.21 9.80
C PHE A 15 -26.01 16.52 8.53
N ALA A 16 -25.61 15.25 8.58
CA ALA A 16 -25.20 14.45 7.43
C ALA A 16 -26.38 14.03 6.55
N THR A 17 -27.55 13.75 7.16
CA THR A 17 -28.80 13.50 6.44
C THR A 17 -29.31 14.79 5.82
N VAL A 18 -29.20 15.93 6.49
CA VAL A 18 -29.51 17.25 5.93
C VAL A 18 -28.50 17.64 4.86
N PHE A 19 -27.20 17.35 5.01
CA PHE A 19 -26.15 17.53 4.00
C PHE A 19 -26.44 16.70 2.75
N VAL A 20 -26.71 15.40 2.89
CA VAL A 20 -27.06 14.52 1.77
C VAL A 20 -28.43 14.88 1.17
N CYS A 21 -29.44 15.24 1.97
CA CYS A 21 -30.78 15.62 1.49
C CYS A 21 -30.82 17.01 0.84
N LEU A 22 -30.03 17.97 1.31
CA LEU A 22 -29.91 19.30 0.70
C LEU A 22 -28.96 19.27 -0.50
N PHE A 23 -27.90 18.47 -0.48
CA PHE A 23 -27.05 18.20 -1.64
C PHE A 23 -27.82 17.41 -2.72
N ALA A 24 -28.69 16.47 -2.34
CA ALA A 24 -29.62 15.77 -3.24
C ALA A 24 -30.78 16.67 -3.74
N ARG A 25 -31.31 17.58 -2.92
CA ARG A 25 -32.31 18.59 -3.34
C ARG A 25 -31.72 19.63 -4.31
N ALA A 26 -30.49 20.09 -4.08
CA ALA A 26 -29.74 20.94 -5.01
C ALA A 26 -29.43 20.21 -6.34
N CYS A 27 -29.18 18.90 -6.30
CA CYS A 27 -29.02 18.06 -7.50
C CYS A 27 -30.30 17.93 -8.35
N ASN A 28 -31.49 18.15 -7.77
CA ASN A 28 -32.78 18.07 -8.45
C ASN A 28 -33.25 19.42 -9.07
N GLY A 29 -32.34 20.36 -9.27
CA GLY A 29 -32.55 21.47 -10.21
C GLY A 29 -33.34 22.66 -9.68
N ARG A 30 -33.42 22.87 -8.36
CA ARG A 30 -33.94 24.12 -7.79
C ARG A 30 -33.00 24.63 -6.71
N THR A 31 -32.35 25.75 -7.05
CA THR A 31 -31.60 26.74 -6.25
C THR A 31 -30.07 26.77 -6.41
N SER A 32 -29.60 28.00 -6.66
CA SER A 32 -28.23 28.45 -6.86
C SER A 32 -27.57 28.84 -5.54
N GLU A 33 -27.66 27.98 -4.52
CA GLU A 33 -27.22 28.34 -3.16
C GLU A 33 -25.74 28.01 -2.92
N SER A 34 -25.02 28.96 -2.32
CA SER A 34 -23.63 28.85 -1.87
C SER A 34 -23.46 27.72 -0.84
N LEU A 35 -22.30 27.06 -0.82
CA LEU A 35 -21.97 26.03 0.19
C LEU A 35 -21.63 26.61 1.59
N ASP A 36 -22.11 27.81 1.94
CA ASP A 36 -21.80 28.55 3.20
C ASP A 36 -21.99 27.73 4.50
N TRP A 37 -22.79 26.67 4.42
CA TRP A 37 -23.22 25.74 5.45
C TRP A 37 -22.30 24.53 5.66
N LEU A 38 -21.23 24.39 4.87
CA LEU A 38 -20.11 23.46 5.17
C LEU A 38 -19.32 23.84 6.42
N GLY A 39 -19.60 25.00 7.02
CA GLY A 39 -18.84 25.57 8.14
C GLY A 39 -17.57 26.30 7.71
N LEU A 40 -17.23 26.35 6.41
CA LEU A 40 -16.02 27.05 5.91
C LEU A 40 -16.09 28.60 6.04
N GLY A 41 -17.16 29.14 6.65
CA GLY A 41 -17.32 30.57 6.95
C GLY A 41 -16.89 30.92 8.38
N ASP A 42 -16.53 29.92 9.18
CA ASP A 42 -15.85 30.11 10.44
C ASP A 42 -14.35 30.31 10.16
N PRO A 43 -13.71 31.41 10.60
CA PRO A 43 -12.26 31.61 10.45
C PRO A 43 -11.42 30.45 11.05
N GLU A 44 -12.01 29.55 11.84
CA GLU A 44 -11.38 28.35 12.40
C GLU A 44 -11.48 27.08 11.54
N PHE A 45 -12.40 27.00 10.58
CA PHE A 45 -12.70 25.77 9.81
C PHE A 45 -11.69 25.51 8.70
N ALA A 46 -11.31 26.59 8.03
CA ALA A 46 -10.33 26.73 6.98
C ALA A 46 -10.32 28.22 6.67
N SER A 47 -9.17 28.86 6.50
CA SER A 47 -9.17 30.22 5.96
C SER A 47 -9.60 30.15 4.50
N PHE A 48 -10.90 30.20 4.24
CA PHE A 48 -11.48 30.18 2.91
C PHE A 48 -11.58 31.63 2.42
N ASN A 49 -10.62 32.05 1.61
CA ASN A 49 -10.53 33.44 1.13
C ASN A 49 -11.31 33.66 -0.19
N GLY A 50 -12.28 32.79 -0.54
CA GLY A 50 -12.95 32.76 -1.84
C GLY A 50 -14.49 32.67 -1.79
N ARG A 51 -15.12 32.42 -2.94
CA ARG A 51 -16.55 32.08 -3.05
C ARG A 51 -16.73 30.58 -2.85
N PHE A 52 -17.64 30.17 -1.96
CA PHE A 52 -17.90 28.76 -1.68
C PHE A 52 -18.18 27.99 -2.98
N PRO A 53 -17.51 26.84 -3.21
CA PRO A 53 -17.63 26.15 -4.47
C PRO A 53 -19.06 25.71 -4.69
N THR A 54 -19.59 25.84 -5.89
CA THR A 54 -20.88 25.24 -6.21
C THR A 54 -20.71 23.73 -6.44
N LEU A 55 -21.81 22.99 -6.45
CA LEU A 55 -21.79 21.59 -6.89
C LEU A 55 -21.19 21.44 -8.30
N SER A 56 -21.46 22.40 -9.18
CA SER A 56 -20.91 22.43 -10.54
C SER A 56 -19.39 22.63 -10.53
N ASP A 57 -18.87 23.46 -9.62
CA ASP A 57 -17.42 23.65 -9.46
C ASP A 57 -16.74 22.37 -8.97
N LEU A 58 -17.31 21.71 -7.96
CA LEU A 58 -16.79 20.42 -7.47
C LEU A 58 -16.82 19.35 -8.56
N LYS A 59 -17.91 19.26 -9.34
CA LYS A 59 -18.00 18.32 -10.47
C LYS A 59 -16.93 18.58 -11.51
N ARG A 60 -16.72 19.84 -11.91
CA ARG A 60 -15.67 20.22 -12.86
C ARG A 60 -14.29 19.84 -12.32
N LEU A 61 -13.99 20.18 -11.07
CA LEU A 61 -12.69 19.90 -10.44
C LEU A 61 -12.40 18.40 -10.30
N PHE A 62 -13.39 17.59 -9.89
CA PHE A 62 -13.21 16.13 -9.83
C PHE A 62 -13.08 15.51 -11.22
N PHE A 63 -13.80 16.04 -12.20
CA PHE A 63 -13.64 15.60 -13.59
C PHE A 63 -12.21 15.89 -14.10
N GLU A 64 -11.72 17.12 -13.91
CA GLU A 64 -10.33 17.49 -14.22
C GLU A 64 -9.32 16.62 -13.45
N LEU A 65 -9.55 16.37 -12.16
CA LEU A 65 -8.70 15.49 -11.35
C LEU A 65 -8.62 14.10 -11.97
N GLY A 66 -9.75 13.52 -12.37
CA GLY A 66 -9.79 12.19 -12.97
C GLY A 66 -9.03 12.07 -14.29
N GLU A 67 -9.12 13.08 -15.16
CA GLU A 67 -8.36 13.11 -16.42
C GLU A 67 -6.86 13.30 -16.14
N ASN A 68 -6.48 14.26 -15.29
CA ASN A 68 -5.09 14.50 -14.91
C ASN A 68 -4.46 13.26 -14.24
N LEU A 69 -5.21 12.58 -13.36
CA LEU A 69 -4.75 11.37 -12.69
C LEU A 69 -4.47 10.25 -13.71
N ALA A 70 -5.36 10.07 -14.69
CA ALA A 70 -5.16 9.09 -15.74
C ALA A 70 -3.93 9.44 -16.60
N GLU A 71 -3.79 10.69 -17.03
CA GLU A 71 -2.64 11.15 -17.83
C GLU A 71 -1.31 10.97 -17.09
N ARG A 72 -1.26 11.34 -15.80
CA ARG A 72 -0.06 11.18 -14.96
C ARG A 72 0.31 9.70 -14.75
N ILE A 73 -0.69 8.82 -14.60
CA ILE A 73 -0.48 7.37 -14.54
C ILE A 73 0.07 6.82 -15.86
N GLU A 74 -0.46 7.25 -17.01
CA GLU A 74 0.10 6.86 -18.31
C GLU A 74 1.55 7.35 -18.46
N LEU A 75 1.81 8.60 -18.06
CA LEU A 75 3.16 9.16 -18.14
C LEU A 75 4.15 8.37 -17.28
N LEU A 76 3.86 8.16 -15.98
CA LEU A 76 4.74 7.36 -15.12
C LEU A 76 4.82 5.90 -15.58
N GLY A 77 3.73 5.33 -16.10
CA GLY A 77 3.70 3.99 -16.66
C GLY A 77 4.61 3.82 -17.89
N SER A 78 4.95 4.92 -18.58
CA SER A 78 5.92 4.94 -19.68
C SER A 78 7.38 5.09 -19.23
N VAL A 79 7.62 5.44 -17.96
CA VAL A 79 8.97 5.64 -17.41
C VAL A 79 9.55 4.29 -16.98
N THR A 80 10.10 3.57 -17.96
CA THR A 80 10.70 2.25 -17.78
C THR A 80 12.22 2.26 -18.00
N GLN A 81 12.93 1.40 -17.26
CA GLN A 81 14.36 1.18 -17.38
C GLN A 81 14.65 0.40 -18.67
N HIS A 82 15.49 1.01 -19.52
CA HIS A 82 15.70 0.64 -20.93
C HIS A 82 14.44 0.79 -21.78
N SER A 83 14.41 1.80 -22.64
CA SER A 83 13.27 2.11 -23.53
C SER A 83 12.92 0.98 -24.50
N SER A 84 13.82 0.02 -24.72
CA SER A 84 13.57 -1.17 -25.53
C SER A 84 12.75 -2.25 -24.82
N ARG A 85 12.54 -2.16 -23.50
CA ARG A 85 11.68 -3.11 -22.79
C ARG A 85 10.21 -2.86 -23.12
N LYS A 86 9.51 -3.94 -23.43
CA LYS A 86 8.07 -3.94 -23.73
C LYS A 86 7.21 -3.58 -22.51
N PHE A 87 7.68 -3.90 -21.31
CA PHE A 87 6.92 -3.79 -20.07
C PHE A 87 7.61 -2.90 -19.06
N LEU A 88 6.81 -2.36 -18.13
CA LEU A 88 7.28 -1.44 -17.11
C LEU A 88 8.24 -2.15 -16.14
N ASN A 89 9.39 -1.53 -15.94
CA ASN A 89 10.37 -1.94 -14.96
C ASN A 89 11.05 -0.67 -14.43
N ARG A 90 10.92 -0.38 -13.15
CA ARG A 90 11.53 0.79 -12.52
C ARG A 90 12.28 0.38 -11.26
N PRO A 91 13.49 -0.18 -11.40
CA PRO A 91 14.29 -0.65 -10.27
C PRO A 91 14.83 0.49 -9.39
N PHE A 92 15.18 0.16 -8.16
CA PHE A 92 15.73 1.07 -7.16
C PHE A 92 16.93 1.89 -7.67
N LEU A 93 16.86 3.22 -7.51
CA LEU A 93 17.90 4.21 -7.93
C LEU A 93 18.29 4.17 -9.43
N SER A 94 17.52 3.48 -10.27
CA SER A 94 17.73 3.43 -11.72
C SER A 94 17.49 4.80 -12.40
N CYS A 95 17.88 4.94 -13.67
CA CYS A 95 17.59 6.17 -14.43
C CYS A 95 16.09 6.42 -14.58
N ALA A 96 15.30 5.35 -14.78
CA ALA A 96 13.84 5.44 -14.82
C ALA A 96 13.28 5.92 -13.47
N ASN A 97 13.81 5.37 -12.36
CA ASN A 97 13.43 5.79 -11.02
C ASN A 97 13.69 7.29 -10.80
N ARG A 98 14.89 7.77 -11.11
CA ARG A 98 15.25 9.20 -11.03
C ARG A 98 14.32 10.10 -11.84
N LYS A 99 13.94 9.66 -13.05
CA LYS A 99 12.99 10.41 -13.89
C LYS A 99 11.61 10.46 -13.25
N ALA A 100 11.13 9.34 -12.69
CA ALA A 100 9.85 9.29 -11.98
C ALA A 100 9.84 10.19 -10.74
N ALA A 101 10.92 10.16 -9.94
CA ALA A 101 11.05 11.01 -8.75
C ALA A 101 10.93 12.51 -9.09
N ASN A 102 11.58 12.95 -10.18
CA ASN A 102 11.50 14.34 -10.65
C ASN A 102 10.12 14.71 -11.19
N LEU A 103 9.41 13.80 -11.86
CA LEU A 103 8.02 14.04 -12.28
C LEU A 103 7.09 14.21 -11.08
N ILE A 104 7.20 13.32 -10.08
CA ILE A 104 6.42 13.40 -8.84
C ILE A 104 6.72 14.71 -8.11
N LYS A 105 8.00 15.10 -8.01
CA LYS A 105 8.42 16.39 -7.45
C LYS A 105 7.73 17.56 -8.17
N GLY A 106 7.77 17.60 -9.50
CA GLY A 106 7.10 18.65 -10.29
C GLY A 106 5.58 18.68 -10.06
N TRP A 107 4.94 17.53 -9.93
CA TRP A 107 3.49 17.49 -9.66
C TRP A 107 3.13 17.91 -8.23
N LEU A 108 4.01 17.71 -7.26
CA LEU A 108 3.87 18.29 -5.92
C LEU A 108 3.95 19.83 -5.98
N GLU A 109 4.89 20.37 -6.77
CA GLU A 109 5.01 21.82 -7.01
C GLU A 109 3.73 22.37 -7.66
N GLU A 110 3.25 21.73 -8.72
CA GLU A 110 1.98 22.08 -9.40
C GLU A 110 0.74 21.98 -8.50
N ALA A 111 0.75 21.08 -7.52
CA ALA A 111 -0.34 20.91 -6.56
C ALA A 111 -0.35 21.98 -5.46
N GLY A 112 0.68 22.83 -5.39
CA GLY A 112 0.82 23.87 -4.37
C GLY A 112 1.45 23.38 -3.07
N CYS A 113 2.20 22.27 -3.10
CA CYS A 113 3.02 21.86 -1.98
C CYS A 113 4.28 22.74 -1.83
N TYR A 114 4.85 22.75 -0.63
CA TYR A 114 6.12 23.42 -0.31
C TYR A 114 7.04 22.45 0.45
N ASN A 115 8.27 22.90 0.75
CA ASN A 115 9.32 22.08 1.36
C ASN A 115 9.55 20.76 0.61
N ILE A 116 9.55 20.84 -0.72
CA ILE A 116 9.59 19.68 -1.59
C ILE A 116 11.04 19.25 -1.78
N SER A 117 11.34 17.99 -1.47
CA SER A 117 12.69 17.47 -1.58
C SER A 117 12.70 16.00 -1.98
N ILE A 118 13.85 15.58 -2.50
CA ILE A 118 14.17 14.18 -2.77
C ILE A 118 15.35 13.83 -1.88
N ASP A 119 15.23 12.79 -1.06
CA ASP A 119 16.29 12.38 -0.15
C ASP A 119 17.36 11.50 -0.85
N LEU A 120 18.39 11.12 -0.10
CA LEU A 120 19.50 10.31 -0.62
C LEU A 120 19.11 8.95 -1.18
N VAL A 121 17.97 8.38 -0.74
CA VAL A 121 17.50 7.10 -1.24
C VAL A 121 16.39 7.24 -2.27
N GLY A 122 16.02 8.47 -2.64
CA GLY A 122 15.02 8.74 -3.66
C GLY A 122 13.60 8.88 -3.13
N ASN A 123 13.36 8.89 -1.81
CA ASN A 123 12.03 9.26 -1.33
C ASN A 123 11.73 10.70 -1.75
N VAL A 124 10.55 10.95 -2.30
CA VAL A 124 10.09 12.30 -2.65
C VAL A 124 9.04 12.72 -1.65
N ALA A 125 9.16 13.89 -1.05
CA ALA A 125 8.08 14.42 -0.21
C ALA A 125 7.81 15.89 -0.47
N GLY A 126 6.57 16.28 -0.23
CA GLY A 126 6.11 17.67 -0.26
C GLY A 126 4.97 17.87 0.73
N VAL A 127 4.84 19.09 1.26
CA VAL A 127 3.82 19.40 2.27
C VAL A 127 2.81 20.39 1.70
N TYR A 128 1.53 20.08 1.84
CA TYR A 128 0.45 21.05 1.69
C TYR A 128 0.17 21.70 3.03
N LYS A 129 0.35 23.03 3.11
CA LYS A 129 0.13 23.76 4.36
C LYS A 129 -1.34 23.74 4.77
N GLY A 130 -1.58 23.39 6.03
CA GLY A 130 -2.84 23.63 6.72
C GLY A 130 -3.01 25.09 7.13
N SER A 131 -3.92 25.34 8.08
CA SER A 131 -4.18 26.66 8.64
C SER A 131 -2.95 27.15 9.46
N PRO A 132 -2.72 28.48 9.57
CA PRO A 132 -1.53 29.01 10.25
C PRO A 132 -1.35 28.58 11.72
N ARG A 133 -2.44 28.17 12.38
CA ARG A 133 -2.44 27.71 13.78
C ARG A 133 -2.06 26.24 13.91
N THR A 134 -1.89 25.51 12.81
CA THR A 134 -1.64 24.07 12.87
C THR A 134 -0.31 23.72 13.51
N ARG A 135 -0.34 22.60 14.23
CA ARG A 135 0.81 21.94 14.88
C ARG A 135 0.88 20.45 14.53
N LYS A 136 0.01 20.00 13.62
CA LYS A 136 -0.20 18.59 13.31
C LYS A 136 -0.02 18.34 11.81
N THR A 137 0.42 17.13 11.46
CA THR A 137 0.59 16.69 10.07
C THR A 137 0.00 15.31 9.87
N LEU A 138 -0.84 15.16 8.84
CA LEU A 138 -1.24 13.86 8.31
C LEU A 138 -0.26 13.47 7.19
N ILE A 139 0.28 12.26 7.24
CA ILE A 139 1.13 11.74 6.17
C ILE A 139 0.25 10.91 5.23
N ILE A 140 0.39 11.10 3.93
CA ILE A 140 -0.24 10.28 2.90
C ILE A 140 0.85 9.80 1.97
N GLY A 141 0.92 8.50 1.70
CA GLY A 141 1.98 7.98 0.84
C GLY A 141 1.71 6.63 0.26
N SER A 142 2.62 6.25 -0.63
CA SER A 142 2.82 4.89 -1.15
C SER A 142 4.14 4.89 -1.94
N HIS A 143 4.39 3.89 -2.78
CA HIS A 143 5.66 3.73 -3.48
C HIS A 143 5.58 4.01 -4.99
N TYR A 144 6.73 4.19 -5.64
CA TYR A 144 6.79 4.43 -7.09
C TYR A 144 7.82 3.57 -7.84
N ASP A 145 8.58 2.72 -7.14
CA ASP A 145 9.27 1.59 -7.76
C ASP A 145 8.26 0.51 -8.19
N THR A 146 8.69 -0.41 -9.05
CA THR A 146 7.83 -1.50 -9.55
C THR A 146 8.58 -2.81 -9.50
N VAL A 147 7.87 -3.94 -9.46
CA VAL A 147 8.44 -5.23 -9.85
C VAL A 147 8.90 -5.25 -11.32
N ASN A 148 9.62 -6.31 -11.70
CA ASN A 148 9.95 -6.56 -13.10
C ASN A 148 8.66 -6.87 -13.90
N ASN A 149 8.47 -6.18 -15.01
CA ASN A 149 7.26 -6.28 -15.84
C ASN A 149 5.98 -5.96 -15.06
N GLY A 150 6.06 -4.97 -14.16
CA GLY A 150 4.94 -4.57 -13.30
C GLY A 150 3.83 -3.85 -14.03
N GLY A 151 2.74 -3.63 -13.29
CA GLY A 151 1.65 -2.75 -13.69
C GLY A 151 1.96 -1.28 -13.41
N LYS A 152 1.15 -0.38 -13.96
CA LYS A 152 1.34 1.08 -13.85
C LYS A 152 0.57 1.73 -12.69
N TYR A 153 -0.19 0.94 -11.91
CA TYR A 153 -1.08 1.46 -10.87
C TYR A 153 -0.56 1.14 -9.46
N ASP A 154 0.09 -0.01 -9.29
CA ASP A 154 0.74 -0.45 -8.06
C ASP A 154 1.65 0.63 -7.46
N GLY A 155 1.42 0.98 -6.19
CA GLY A 155 2.02 2.11 -5.47
C GLY A 155 1.66 3.50 -6.00
N VAL A 156 1.95 3.75 -7.28
CA VAL A 156 1.86 5.06 -7.94
C VAL A 156 0.47 5.70 -7.82
N TYR A 157 -0.59 4.90 -7.89
CA TYR A 157 -1.95 5.39 -7.69
C TYR A 157 -2.10 6.15 -6.35
N GLY A 158 -1.56 5.60 -5.26
CA GLY A 158 -1.64 6.17 -3.92
C GLY A 158 -0.98 7.54 -3.80
N ILE A 159 0.13 7.74 -4.49
CA ILE A 159 0.83 9.03 -4.55
C ILE A 159 0.01 10.03 -5.37
N LEU A 160 -0.36 9.66 -6.59
CA LEU A 160 -0.98 10.58 -7.53
C LEU A 160 -2.40 10.99 -7.13
N VAL A 161 -3.14 10.11 -6.47
CA VAL A 161 -4.45 10.46 -5.92
C VAL A 161 -4.33 11.51 -4.82
N ALA A 162 -3.31 11.40 -3.95
CA ALA A 162 -3.04 12.39 -2.91
C ALA A 162 -2.65 13.76 -3.52
N VAL A 163 -1.76 13.75 -4.52
CA VAL A 163 -1.37 14.97 -5.25
C VAL A 163 -2.57 15.64 -5.91
N GLY A 164 -3.43 14.86 -6.58
CA GLY A 164 -4.64 15.38 -7.24
C GLY A 164 -5.63 15.98 -6.24
N VAL A 165 -5.87 15.31 -5.11
CA VAL A 165 -6.77 15.80 -4.05
C VAL A 165 -6.25 17.08 -3.41
N VAL A 166 -4.94 17.15 -3.11
CA VAL A 166 -4.30 18.38 -2.62
C VAL A 166 -4.40 19.52 -3.64
N GLN A 167 -4.23 19.23 -4.93
CA GLN A 167 -4.41 20.23 -5.98
C GLN A 167 -5.84 20.78 -6.01
N VAL A 168 -6.85 19.94 -5.79
CA VAL A 168 -8.26 20.38 -5.66
C VAL A 168 -8.44 21.25 -4.42
N LEU A 169 -7.92 20.83 -3.25
CA LEU A 169 -7.95 21.66 -2.04
C LEU A 169 -7.29 23.02 -2.27
N CYS A 170 -6.16 23.06 -2.98
CA CYS A 170 -5.43 24.28 -3.29
C CYS A 170 -6.22 25.20 -4.23
N LYS A 171 -6.81 24.66 -5.32
CA LYS A 171 -7.68 25.40 -6.25
C LYS A 171 -8.92 25.97 -5.54
N LEU A 172 -9.46 25.22 -4.58
CA LEU A 172 -10.56 25.65 -3.73
C LEU A 172 -10.11 26.57 -2.58
N GLN A 173 -8.81 26.81 -2.40
CA GLN A 173 -8.28 27.59 -1.27
C GLN A 173 -8.70 27.04 0.12
N ILE A 174 -8.91 25.72 0.24
CA ILE A 174 -9.28 25.07 1.51
C ILE A 174 -8.02 24.70 2.28
N ARG A 175 -7.78 25.33 3.43
CA ARG A 175 -6.68 24.98 4.34
C ARG A 175 -7.20 24.14 5.52
N LEU A 176 -6.68 22.92 5.66
CA LEU A 176 -7.10 21.97 6.70
C LEU A 176 -6.52 22.38 8.09
N PRO A 177 -7.08 21.91 9.23
CA PRO A 177 -6.51 22.19 10.55
C PRO A 177 -5.18 21.45 10.82
N PHE A 178 -4.69 20.68 9.85
CA PHE A 178 -3.41 19.98 9.83
C PHE A 178 -2.71 20.15 8.49
N ASP A 179 -1.38 20.10 8.50
CA ASP A 179 -0.60 19.96 7.28
C ASP A 179 -0.84 18.56 6.67
N VAL A 180 -0.72 18.44 5.34
CA VAL A 180 -0.71 17.14 4.66
C VAL A 180 0.65 16.94 4.02
N GLN A 181 1.44 15.99 4.51
CA GLN A 181 2.68 15.58 3.84
C GLN A 181 2.38 14.44 2.88
N ILE A 182 2.68 14.62 1.60
CA ILE A 182 2.67 13.54 0.62
C ILE A 182 4.08 12.96 0.55
N VAL A 183 4.23 11.64 0.67
CA VAL A 183 5.51 10.94 0.54
C VAL A 183 5.39 9.84 -0.50
N ALA A 184 6.23 9.89 -1.52
CA ALA A 184 6.48 8.81 -2.47
C ALA A 184 7.72 8.04 -2.00
N PHE A 185 7.49 6.87 -1.40
CA PHE A 185 8.53 6.01 -0.91
C PHE A 185 9.21 5.25 -2.03
N GLU A 186 10.46 4.90 -1.77
CA GLU A 186 11.28 4.17 -2.70
C GLU A 186 11.56 2.73 -2.24
N ASN A 187 11.61 1.81 -3.21
CA ASN A 187 12.01 0.42 -3.03
C ASN A 187 11.13 -0.33 -2.01
N GLU A 188 9.82 -0.24 -2.20
CA GLU A 188 8.82 -1.03 -1.49
C GLU A 188 8.87 -2.49 -1.96
N GLU A 189 8.86 -2.69 -3.28
CA GLU A 189 8.72 -4.01 -3.93
C GLU A 189 9.98 -4.87 -3.78
N GLY A 190 11.10 -4.22 -3.48
CA GLY A 190 12.41 -4.85 -3.43
C GLY A 190 12.92 -5.29 -4.79
N ASN A 191 12.49 -4.61 -5.87
CA ASN A 191 13.08 -4.75 -7.20
C ASN A 191 14.43 -4.03 -7.25
N ASN A 192 15.38 -4.63 -6.54
CA ASN A 192 16.78 -4.33 -6.55
C ASN A 192 17.54 -5.66 -6.54
N ASP A 193 18.81 -5.63 -6.92
CA ASP A 193 19.61 -6.86 -6.95
C ASP A 193 19.67 -7.54 -5.58
N PHE A 194 19.52 -6.79 -4.47
CA PHE A 194 19.60 -7.27 -3.08
C PHE A 194 18.33 -7.95 -2.56
N GLY A 195 17.20 -7.85 -3.27
CA GLY A 195 15.91 -8.42 -2.87
C GLY A 195 15.35 -7.87 -1.55
N LEU A 196 15.74 -6.65 -1.18
CA LEU A 196 15.34 -6.00 0.07
C LEU A 196 14.15 -5.06 -0.16
N VAL A 197 13.13 -5.17 0.67
CA VAL A 197 11.86 -4.41 0.57
C VAL A 197 11.79 -3.24 1.55
N HIS A 198 10.88 -2.30 1.30
CA HIS A 198 10.55 -1.14 2.14
C HIS A 198 11.74 -0.27 2.54
N THR A 199 12.76 -0.15 1.69
CA THR A 199 13.98 0.57 2.07
C THR A 199 13.69 2.05 2.34
N GLY A 200 12.92 2.71 1.47
CA GLY A 200 12.57 4.12 1.59
C GLY A 200 11.81 4.45 2.88
N SER A 201 10.75 3.69 3.20
CA SER A 201 9.99 3.88 4.44
C SER A 201 10.78 3.53 5.70
N LEU A 202 11.72 2.56 5.63
CA LEU A 202 12.66 2.29 6.73
C LEU A 202 13.60 3.46 6.99
N PHE A 203 14.11 4.10 5.93
CA PHE A 203 14.89 5.35 6.06
C PHE A 203 14.05 6.46 6.70
N TYR A 204 12.79 6.61 6.25
CA TYR A 204 11.87 7.60 6.79
C TYR A 204 11.64 7.43 8.30
N VAL A 205 11.27 6.22 8.71
CA VAL A 205 11.01 5.90 10.12
C VAL A 205 12.27 5.95 10.99
N ALA A 206 13.43 5.52 10.46
CA ALA A 206 14.69 5.59 11.19
C ALA A 206 15.15 7.04 11.44
N GLY A 207 14.85 7.94 10.51
CA GLY A 207 15.23 9.34 10.56
C GLY A 207 14.22 10.28 11.19
N SER A 208 12.97 9.86 11.36
CA SER A 208 11.94 10.67 12.01
C SER A 208 12.34 11.11 13.43
N ALA A 209 12.10 12.40 13.71
CA ALA A 209 12.46 13.10 14.93
C ALA A 209 11.54 12.81 16.12
N ALA A 210 10.65 11.81 16.02
CA ALA A 210 9.85 11.31 17.14
C ALA A 210 10.78 10.90 18.31
N LYS A 211 11.09 11.89 19.15
CA LYS A 211 11.96 11.78 20.31
C LYS A 211 11.22 10.88 21.29
N ARG A 212 11.78 9.67 21.49
CA ARG A 212 11.39 8.58 22.41
C ARG A 212 10.66 7.44 21.68
N ASN A 213 11.24 6.23 21.76
CA ASN A 213 10.59 4.89 21.81
C ASN A 213 11.34 3.80 21.02
N GLY A 214 11.14 2.54 21.44
CA GLY A 214 11.82 1.35 20.91
C GLY A 214 11.60 1.07 19.42
N ALA A 215 10.55 1.65 18.81
CA ALA A 215 10.25 1.53 17.39
C ALA A 215 11.35 2.09 16.48
N ARG A 216 11.86 3.31 16.74
CA ARG A 216 12.99 3.87 16.00
C ARG A 216 14.23 2.98 16.09
N ARG A 217 14.52 2.41 17.27
CA ARG A 217 15.62 1.46 17.47
C ARG A 217 15.42 0.17 16.67
N LYS A 218 14.18 -0.34 16.61
CA LYS A 218 13.81 -1.53 15.82
C LYS A 218 14.02 -1.27 14.32
N CYS A 219 13.47 -0.19 13.78
CA CYS A 219 13.62 0.14 12.36
C CYS A 219 15.08 0.47 12.01
N SER A 220 15.79 1.19 12.88
CA SER A 220 17.23 1.43 12.72
C SER A 220 18.03 0.12 12.70
N ARG A 221 17.65 -0.89 13.50
CA ARG A 221 18.30 -2.20 13.49
C ARG A 221 18.01 -2.99 12.21
N ILE A 222 16.77 -2.96 11.73
CA ILE A 222 16.39 -3.59 10.45
C ILE A 222 17.14 -2.92 9.31
N LEU A 223 17.12 -1.59 9.24
CA LEU A 223 17.82 -0.80 8.24
C LEU A 223 19.34 -1.06 8.27
N LYS A 224 19.95 -1.10 9.45
CA LYS A 224 21.37 -1.48 9.60
C LYS A 224 21.67 -2.87 9.01
N SER A 225 20.77 -3.83 9.20
CA SER A 225 20.91 -5.17 8.63
C SER A 225 20.76 -5.16 7.10
N GLN A 226 19.79 -4.42 6.57
CA GLN A 226 19.61 -4.24 5.13
C GLN A 226 20.86 -3.62 4.49
N LEU A 227 21.39 -2.56 5.09
CA LEU A 227 22.56 -1.84 4.59
C LEU A 227 23.83 -2.70 4.49
N PHE A 228 23.96 -3.74 5.32
CA PHE A 228 25.10 -4.67 5.29
C PHE A 228 24.88 -5.88 4.37
N THR A 229 23.67 -6.03 3.80
CA THR A 229 23.36 -7.18 2.96
C THR A 229 24.21 -7.12 1.70
N LYS A 230 24.88 -8.24 1.41
CA LYS A 230 25.54 -8.55 0.15
C LYS A 230 24.77 -9.68 -0.50
N ASN A 231 24.77 -9.74 -1.82
CA ASN A 231 24.12 -10.80 -2.57
C ASN A 231 25.13 -11.44 -3.54
N SER A 232 24.69 -12.45 -4.27
CA SER A 232 25.51 -13.11 -5.29
C SER A 232 25.82 -12.24 -6.52
N VAL A 233 25.02 -11.19 -6.76
CA VAL A 233 25.20 -10.26 -7.89
C VAL A 233 26.32 -9.26 -7.60
N HIS A 234 26.43 -8.83 -6.35
CA HIS A 234 27.33 -7.83 -5.80
C HIS A 234 28.09 -8.43 -4.59
N PRO A 235 28.95 -9.43 -4.78
CA PRO A 235 29.59 -10.14 -3.66
C PRO A 235 30.55 -9.26 -2.85
N ASN A 236 31.03 -8.17 -3.46
CA ASN A 236 31.99 -7.25 -2.85
C ASN A 236 31.38 -5.91 -2.42
N GLN A 237 30.10 -5.67 -2.68
CA GLN A 237 29.44 -4.40 -2.43
C GLN A 237 28.20 -4.62 -1.56
N CYS A 238 28.04 -3.87 -0.47
CA CYS A 238 26.81 -3.90 0.33
C CYS A 238 25.81 -2.85 -0.17
N LEU A 239 24.55 -2.94 0.27
CA LEU A 239 23.52 -1.97 -0.13
C LEU A 239 23.92 -0.51 0.20
N ALA A 240 24.61 -0.26 1.31
CA ALA A 240 25.06 1.09 1.64
C ALA A 240 26.03 1.66 0.59
N ASP A 241 26.99 0.85 0.13
CA ASP A 241 27.94 1.23 -0.92
C ASP A 241 27.20 1.50 -2.23
N TYR A 242 26.25 0.62 -2.59
CA TYR A 242 25.41 0.80 -3.77
C TYR A 242 24.63 2.12 -3.75
N ILE A 243 24.01 2.47 -2.61
CA ILE A 243 23.28 3.74 -2.46
C ILE A 243 24.24 4.93 -2.64
N LEU A 244 25.38 4.91 -1.98
CA LEU A 244 26.36 6.00 -2.04
C LEU A 244 26.95 6.19 -3.44
N GLU A 245 27.14 5.11 -4.19
CA GLU A 245 27.64 5.17 -5.56
C GLU A 245 26.57 5.69 -6.53
N ASN A 246 25.34 5.15 -6.42
CA ASN A 246 24.30 5.34 -7.44
C ASN A 246 23.35 6.51 -7.17
N THR A 247 23.28 7.05 -5.95
CA THR A 247 22.38 8.17 -5.67
C THR A 247 22.78 9.41 -6.49
N PRO A 248 21.85 10.02 -7.26
CA PRO A 248 22.12 11.28 -7.95
C PRO A 248 22.03 12.48 -7.00
N TYR A 249 21.50 12.31 -5.79
CA TYR A 249 21.10 13.38 -4.88
C TYR A 249 22.29 13.83 -3.99
N LYS A 250 23.48 13.85 -4.57
CA LYS A 250 24.72 14.24 -3.89
C LYS A 250 24.83 15.76 -3.84
N GLY A 251 24.85 16.32 -2.63
CA GLY A 251 25.18 17.72 -2.35
C GLY A 251 26.29 17.86 -1.30
N GLN A 252 26.56 19.09 -0.87
CA GLN A 252 27.48 19.36 0.22
C GLN A 252 26.98 18.70 1.52
N GLY A 253 27.84 17.97 2.23
CA GLY A 253 27.44 17.22 3.43
C GLY A 253 26.84 15.83 3.17
N THR A 254 26.78 15.38 1.90
CA THR A 254 26.38 14.00 1.57
C THR A 254 27.31 13.01 2.27
N PRO A 255 26.75 12.01 2.97
CA PRO A 255 27.50 10.88 3.47
C PRO A 255 28.44 10.28 2.43
N ASN A 256 29.67 9.98 2.85
CA ASN A 256 30.68 9.31 2.02
C ASN A 256 31.11 7.96 2.60
N SER A 257 30.48 7.55 3.70
CA SER A 257 30.73 6.30 4.40
C SER A 257 29.45 5.80 5.06
N TYR A 258 29.36 4.50 5.31
CA TYR A 258 28.28 3.89 6.08
C TYR A 258 27.98 4.62 7.40
N LYS A 259 29.02 4.95 8.19
CA LYS A 259 28.86 5.61 9.48
C LYS A 259 28.26 7.00 9.30
N SER A 260 28.71 7.74 8.28
CA SER A 260 28.09 9.03 7.94
C SER A 260 26.68 8.88 7.39
N LEU A 261 26.36 7.80 6.66
CA LEU A 261 25.04 7.53 6.09
C LEU A 261 24.05 7.31 7.23
N LEU A 262 24.35 6.39 8.13
CA LEU A 262 23.53 6.19 9.33
C LEU A 262 23.38 7.45 10.18
N ASN A 263 24.45 8.22 10.36
CA ASN A 263 24.41 9.45 11.15
C ASN A 263 23.56 10.53 10.50
N TYR A 264 23.65 10.68 9.17
CA TYR A 264 22.85 11.61 8.37
C TYR A 264 21.37 11.36 8.60
N PHE A 265 20.92 10.12 8.43
CA PHE A 265 19.53 9.77 8.69
C PHE A 265 19.15 9.88 10.17
N CYS A 266 20.06 9.58 11.10
CA CYS A 266 19.72 9.66 12.52
C CYS A 266 19.70 11.07 13.12
N ARG A 267 20.30 12.08 12.47
CA ARG A 267 20.47 13.43 13.06
C ARG A 267 19.61 14.49 12.39
N GLU A 268 19.52 14.49 11.07
CA GLU A 268 18.81 15.52 10.29
C GLU A 268 18.16 14.86 9.08
N TYR A 269 17.04 14.18 9.30
CA TYR A 269 16.32 13.57 8.18
C TYR A 269 15.49 14.63 7.45
N PRO A 270 15.80 14.95 6.18
CA PRO A 270 15.23 16.11 5.49
C PRO A 270 13.72 16.00 5.25
N LEU A 271 13.16 14.78 5.26
CA LEU A 271 11.72 14.57 5.07
C LEU A 271 10.95 14.45 6.40
N ALA A 272 11.63 14.51 7.55
CA ALA A 272 10.96 14.43 8.84
C ALA A 272 10.10 15.67 9.07
N VAL A 273 8.83 15.45 9.40
CA VAL A 273 7.94 16.53 9.83
C VAL A 273 8.26 16.95 11.26
N GLU A 274 8.38 18.25 11.48
CA GLU A 274 8.64 18.83 12.81
C GLU A 274 7.39 18.82 13.70
N ASN A 275 6.22 18.87 13.06
CA ASN A 275 4.90 18.85 13.70
C ASN A 275 4.56 17.46 14.25
N GLU A 276 3.59 17.43 15.17
CA GLU A 276 3.00 16.18 15.66
C GLU A 276 2.32 15.44 14.50
N VAL A 277 2.52 14.13 14.38
CA VAL A 277 1.91 13.34 13.30
C VAL A 277 0.59 12.75 13.75
N LEU A 278 -0.49 13.05 13.01
CA LEU A 278 -1.82 12.48 13.24
C LEU A 278 -1.88 10.98 12.93
N GLY A 279 -1.22 10.59 11.85
CA GLY A 279 -1.23 9.23 11.33
C GLY A 279 -0.69 9.18 9.91
N TYR A 280 -0.77 7.98 9.33
CA TYR A 280 -0.37 7.69 7.96
C TYR A 280 -1.51 7.03 7.19
N TRP A 281 -1.87 7.60 6.05
CA TRP A 281 -2.86 7.05 5.12
C TRP A 281 -2.21 6.55 3.85
N GLU A 282 -2.61 5.38 3.38
CA GLU A 282 -2.13 4.82 2.12
C GLU A 282 -3.29 4.33 1.25
N TRP A 283 -3.42 4.96 0.09
CA TRP A 283 -4.37 4.55 -0.94
C TRP A 283 -3.66 3.61 -1.90
N HIS A 284 -4.35 2.57 -2.35
CA HIS A 284 -3.74 1.56 -3.19
C HIS A 284 -4.76 0.87 -4.08
N ILE A 285 -4.31 0.16 -5.11
CA ILE A 285 -5.14 -0.86 -5.74
C ILE A 285 -5.26 -2.08 -4.82
N GLU A 286 -6.35 -2.84 -4.91
CA GLU A 286 -6.55 -4.02 -4.06
C GLU A 286 -5.50 -5.12 -4.28
N GLN A 287 -5.00 -5.27 -5.52
CA GLN A 287 -4.17 -6.39 -5.96
C GLN A 287 -4.86 -7.77 -5.76
N GLY A 288 -6.18 -7.74 -5.66
CA GLY A 288 -7.03 -8.89 -5.40
C GLY A 288 -8.39 -8.70 -6.07
N PRO A 289 -9.17 -9.79 -6.21
CA PRO A 289 -10.38 -9.76 -7.02
C PRO A 289 -11.64 -9.41 -6.20
N ILE A 290 -11.56 -9.12 -4.90
CA ILE A 290 -12.75 -9.05 -4.04
C ILE A 290 -13.63 -7.85 -4.40
N LEU A 291 -13.05 -6.66 -4.61
CA LEU A 291 -13.78 -5.47 -5.07
C LEU A 291 -14.33 -5.66 -6.48
N ASP A 292 -13.62 -6.39 -7.35
CA ASP A 292 -14.10 -6.67 -8.71
C ASP A 292 -15.27 -7.65 -8.73
N ILE A 293 -15.14 -8.78 -8.01
CA ILE A 293 -16.20 -9.78 -7.81
C ILE A 293 -17.43 -9.15 -7.16
N SER A 294 -17.23 -8.35 -6.10
CA SER A 294 -18.33 -7.67 -5.40
C SER A 294 -18.84 -6.42 -6.13
N ARG A 295 -18.24 -6.05 -7.25
CA ARG A 295 -18.56 -4.85 -8.06
C ARG A 295 -18.51 -3.54 -7.24
N LYS A 296 -17.65 -3.50 -6.24
CA LYS A 296 -17.39 -2.33 -5.40
C LYS A 296 -16.19 -1.57 -5.94
N ARG A 297 -16.24 -0.24 -5.95
CA ARG A 297 -15.13 0.58 -6.45
C ARG A 297 -14.06 0.85 -5.41
N VAL A 298 -14.47 0.95 -4.15
CA VAL A 298 -13.64 1.32 -3.01
C VAL A 298 -13.87 0.33 -1.87
N GLY A 299 -12.79 -0.05 -1.18
CA GLY A 299 -12.83 -0.84 0.05
C GLY A 299 -11.99 -0.23 1.16
N ILE A 300 -12.45 -0.38 2.40
CA ILE A 300 -11.72 0.05 3.59
C ILE A 300 -10.83 -1.11 4.03
N VAL A 301 -9.54 -0.88 4.20
CA VAL A 301 -8.67 -1.92 4.75
C VAL A 301 -8.86 -1.97 6.26
N SER A 302 -8.99 -3.18 6.79
CA SER A 302 -9.14 -3.46 8.23
C SER A 302 -7.81 -3.89 8.87
N ALA A 303 -6.97 -4.58 8.10
CA ALA A 303 -5.63 -4.99 8.51
C ALA A 303 -4.78 -5.33 7.28
N ILE A 304 -3.45 -5.36 7.45
CA ILE A 304 -2.53 -6.07 6.55
C ILE A 304 -2.23 -7.43 7.16
N CYS A 305 -2.31 -8.48 6.35
CA CYS A 305 -2.13 -9.84 6.80
C CYS A 305 -0.74 -10.08 7.43
N GLY A 306 -0.69 -10.95 8.44
CA GLY A 306 0.57 -11.55 8.86
C GLY A 306 1.07 -12.50 7.78
N GLN A 307 2.39 -12.63 7.66
CA GLN A 307 3.04 -13.44 6.63
C GLN A 307 4.23 -14.21 7.19
N GLU A 308 4.36 -15.47 6.80
CA GLU A 308 5.57 -16.26 7.02
C GLU A 308 6.07 -16.85 5.69
N ARG A 309 7.38 -16.82 5.49
CA ARG A 309 8.01 -17.54 4.37
C ARG A 309 9.01 -18.57 4.86
N TRP A 310 8.89 -19.76 4.28
CA TRP A 310 9.65 -20.94 4.65
C TRP A 310 10.33 -21.56 3.44
N SER A 311 11.45 -22.21 3.68
CA SER A 311 12.12 -23.10 2.75
C SER A 311 12.16 -24.50 3.34
N PHE A 312 11.79 -25.48 2.53
CA PHE A 312 11.84 -26.89 2.86
C PHE A 312 12.85 -27.59 1.95
N ALA A 313 13.62 -28.52 2.51
CA ALA A 313 14.52 -29.39 1.75
C ALA A 313 14.25 -30.84 2.17
N VAL A 314 13.78 -31.62 1.21
CA VAL A 314 13.51 -33.06 1.34
C VAL A 314 14.72 -33.81 0.82
N VAL A 315 15.40 -34.55 1.70
CA VAL A 315 16.58 -35.33 1.39
C VAL A 315 16.22 -36.81 1.39
N GLY A 316 16.30 -37.42 0.21
CA GLY A 316 16.07 -38.82 -0.05
C GLY A 316 17.35 -39.58 -0.35
N LYS A 317 17.28 -40.55 -1.26
CA LYS A 317 18.44 -41.30 -1.76
C LYS A 317 18.35 -41.43 -3.27
N GLY A 318 19.42 -41.00 -3.94
CA GLY A 318 19.54 -41.11 -5.39
C GLY A 318 19.76 -42.55 -5.83
N GLY A 319 19.31 -42.87 -7.04
CA GLY A 319 19.46 -44.20 -7.62
C GLY A 319 18.99 -44.24 -9.06
N HIS A 320 19.35 -45.31 -9.77
CA HIS A 320 18.97 -45.48 -11.16
C HIS A 320 17.48 -45.85 -11.28
N ALA A 321 16.74 -45.13 -12.13
CA ALA A 321 15.28 -45.24 -12.20
C ALA A 321 14.78 -46.62 -12.65
N GLY A 322 15.58 -47.38 -13.40
CA GLY A 322 15.21 -48.72 -13.87
C GLY A 322 15.59 -49.87 -12.93
N THR A 323 16.60 -49.71 -12.08
CA THR A 323 17.20 -50.84 -11.34
C THR A 323 16.95 -50.80 -9.84
N VAL A 324 16.52 -49.67 -9.28
CA VAL A 324 16.13 -49.59 -7.87
C VAL A 324 14.64 -49.99 -7.74
N PRO A 325 14.32 -51.08 -7.02
CA PRO A 325 12.94 -51.53 -6.81
C PRO A 325 12.08 -50.47 -6.11
N MET A 326 10.78 -50.43 -6.42
CA MET A 326 9.88 -49.38 -5.92
C MET A 326 9.79 -49.31 -4.39
N LEU A 327 9.77 -50.46 -3.70
CA LEU A 327 9.65 -50.53 -2.24
C LEU A 327 10.89 -50.02 -1.49
N GLU A 328 12.03 -49.93 -2.16
CA GLU A 328 13.30 -49.47 -1.60
C GLU A 328 13.56 -47.97 -1.83
N ARG A 329 12.70 -47.30 -2.62
CA ARG A 329 12.94 -45.90 -3.00
C ARG A 329 12.71 -44.96 -1.83
N LYS A 330 13.65 -44.04 -1.68
CA LYS A 330 13.54 -42.83 -0.84
C LYS A 330 13.50 -41.61 -1.76
N ASP A 331 12.47 -41.56 -2.59
CA ASP A 331 12.34 -40.54 -3.64
C ASP A 331 11.96 -39.18 -3.03
N ALA A 332 12.88 -38.21 -3.11
CA ALA A 332 12.68 -36.89 -2.54
C ALA A 332 11.60 -36.09 -3.28
N PHE A 333 11.52 -36.23 -4.60
CA PHE A 333 10.56 -35.45 -5.40
C PHE A 333 9.14 -35.97 -5.23
N ALA A 334 8.95 -37.28 -5.24
CA ALA A 334 7.63 -37.87 -4.98
C ALA A 334 7.10 -37.51 -3.58
N ALA A 335 8.00 -37.41 -2.58
CA ALA A 335 7.65 -36.91 -1.26
C ALA A 335 7.27 -35.41 -1.27
N CYS A 336 8.03 -34.57 -1.98
CA CYS A 336 7.71 -33.16 -2.16
C CYS A 336 6.33 -32.94 -2.78
N VAL A 337 5.99 -33.64 -3.87
CA VAL A 337 4.70 -33.48 -4.56
C VAL A 337 3.53 -33.75 -3.61
N GLU A 338 3.64 -34.83 -2.82
CA GLU A 338 2.62 -35.15 -1.82
C GLU A 338 2.54 -34.07 -0.72
N MET A 339 3.68 -33.55 -0.26
CA MET A 339 3.71 -32.45 0.72
C MET A 339 3.07 -31.18 0.18
N ILE A 340 3.32 -30.84 -1.09
CA ILE A 340 2.79 -29.64 -1.74
C ILE A 340 1.28 -29.75 -1.91
N GLN A 341 0.77 -30.91 -2.30
CA GLN A 341 -0.68 -31.15 -2.38
C GLN A 341 -1.37 -30.91 -1.03
N GLN A 342 -0.74 -31.34 0.07
CA GLN A 342 -1.29 -31.12 1.41
C GLN A 342 -1.31 -29.65 1.83
N VAL A 343 -0.43 -28.79 1.29
CA VAL A 343 -0.50 -27.33 1.54
C VAL A 343 -1.86 -26.81 1.08
N GLU A 344 -2.25 -27.12 -0.16
CA GLU A 344 -3.48 -26.63 -0.75
C GLU A 344 -4.73 -27.24 -0.10
N GLU A 345 -4.73 -28.56 0.12
CA GLU A 345 -5.86 -29.28 0.74
C GLU A 345 -6.14 -28.79 2.16
N ILE A 346 -5.09 -28.64 2.99
CA ILE A 346 -5.25 -28.17 4.37
C ILE A 346 -5.72 -26.71 4.39
N THR A 347 -5.12 -25.84 3.58
CA THR A 347 -5.51 -24.43 3.55
C THR A 347 -6.96 -24.25 3.09
N LYS A 348 -7.39 -24.96 2.03
CA LYS A 348 -8.80 -24.97 1.58
C LYS A 348 -9.73 -25.56 2.63
N GLY A 349 -9.32 -26.62 3.32
CA GLY A 349 -10.12 -27.23 4.39
C GLY A 349 -10.33 -26.31 5.60
N ILE A 350 -9.43 -25.37 5.84
CA ILE A 350 -9.54 -24.37 6.90
C ILE A 350 -10.43 -23.19 6.46
N VAL A 351 -10.30 -22.73 5.22
CA VAL A 351 -11.08 -21.60 4.68
C VAL A 351 -12.34 -22.12 3.98
N SER A 352 -13.36 -22.46 4.77
CA SER A 352 -14.64 -22.98 4.24
C SER A 352 -15.55 -21.90 3.64
N SER A 353 -15.19 -20.62 3.69
CA SER A 353 -16.01 -19.52 3.17
C SER A 353 -15.19 -18.37 2.56
N THR A 354 -15.66 -17.85 1.42
CA THR A 354 -15.04 -16.77 0.61
C THR A 354 -15.47 -15.36 1.03
N ASN A 355 -16.18 -15.22 2.15
CA ASN A 355 -16.79 -13.98 2.64
C ASN A 355 -15.79 -12.98 3.27
N GLY A 356 -14.49 -13.14 3.04
CA GLY A 356 -13.47 -12.12 3.30
C GLY A 356 -13.05 -11.93 4.76
N THR A 357 -13.78 -12.50 5.73
CA THR A 357 -13.46 -12.38 7.16
C THR A 357 -12.40 -13.40 7.63
N THR A 358 -12.35 -14.57 6.98
CA THR A 358 -11.31 -15.60 7.22
C THR A 358 -10.32 -15.57 6.07
N PHE A 359 -9.41 -14.59 6.05
CA PHE A 359 -8.33 -14.55 5.06
C PHE A 359 -7.20 -15.48 5.50
N LEU A 360 -6.97 -16.55 4.74
CA LEU A 360 -5.81 -17.43 4.85
C LEU A 360 -5.46 -17.93 3.45
N VAL A 361 -4.21 -17.71 3.04
CA VAL A 361 -3.68 -18.21 1.77
C VAL A 361 -2.33 -18.86 2.01
N ALA A 362 -2.02 -19.89 1.23
CA ALA A 362 -0.73 -20.57 1.27
C ALA A 362 -0.32 -20.94 -0.14
N THR A 363 0.92 -20.66 -0.50
CA THR A 363 1.41 -20.81 -1.87
C THR A 363 2.80 -21.43 -1.87
N VAL A 364 2.98 -22.46 -2.71
CA VAL A 364 4.29 -22.99 -3.07
C VAL A 364 4.68 -22.35 -4.40
N GLY A 365 5.49 -21.29 -4.34
CA GLY A 365 5.85 -20.49 -5.52
C GLY A 365 7.12 -20.93 -6.22
N ASN A 366 7.93 -21.79 -5.61
CA ASN A 366 9.19 -22.26 -6.17
C ASN A 366 9.47 -23.71 -5.76
N ILE A 367 9.97 -24.50 -6.71
CA ILE A 367 10.46 -25.86 -6.50
C ILE A 367 11.74 -26.09 -7.30
N SER A 368 12.67 -26.83 -6.72
CA SER A 368 13.91 -27.27 -7.34
C SER A 368 14.17 -28.74 -7.02
N ILE A 369 14.73 -29.47 -7.97
CA ILE A 369 14.94 -30.92 -7.89
C ILE A 369 16.37 -31.22 -8.31
N ALA A 370 17.05 -32.11 -7.60
CA ALA A 370 18.38 -32.60 -7.98
C ALA A 370 18.43 -34.15 -8.03
N PRO A 371 19.06 -34.74 -9.06
CA PRO A 371 19.82 -34.06 -10.13
C PRO A 371 18.95 -33.51 -11.28
N GLY A 372 17.65 -33.78 -11.30
CA GLY A 372 16.76 -33.31 -12.38
C GLY A 372 16.87 -34.08 -13.70
N SER A 373 17.38 -35.32 -13.67
CA SER A 373 17.46 -36.21 -14.83
C SER A 373 16.29 -37.21 -14.85
N SER A 374 15.77 -37.52 -16.03
CA SER A 374 14.61 -38.41 -16.21
C SER A 374 14.87 -39.86 -15.78
N ASN A 375 16.12 -40.32 -15.83
CA ASN A 375 16.52 -41.68 -15.51
C ASN A 375 17.11 -41.85 -14.10
N VAL A 376 16.98 -40.85 -13.22
CA VAL A 376 17.52 -40.87 -11.86
C VAL A 376 16.44 -40.55 -10.84
N ILE A 377 16.34 -41.36 -9.79
CA ILE A 377 15.51 -41.08 -8.61
C ILE A 377 16.08 -39.84 -7.90
N PRO A 378 15.30 -38.76 -7.72
CA PRO A 378 15.79 -37.55 -7.08
C PRO A 378 16.20 -37.76 -5.63
N HIS A 379 17.41 -37.30 -5.28
CA HIS A 379 17.94 -37.38 -3.92
C HIS A 379 17.64 -36.12 -3.10
N LEU A 380 17.36 -35.00 -3.76
CA LEU A 380 17.03 -33.74 -3.12
C LEU A 380 15.92 -33.06 -3.89
N CYS A 381 14.94 -32.55 -3.15
CA CYS A 381 13.95 -31.62 -3.66
C CYS A 381 13.75 -30.51 -2.63
N SER A 382 13.80 -29.26 -3.07
CA SER A 382 13.57 -28.10 -2.22
C SER A 382 12.44 -27.26 -2.75
N PHE A 383 11.59 -26.74 -1.86
CA PHE A 383 10.46 -25.88 -2.24
C PHE A 383 10.20 -24.80 -1.19
N THR A 384 9.43 -23.79 -1.57
CA THR A 384 9.06 -22.67 -0.68
C THR A 384 7.61 -22.79 -0.19
N LEU A 385 7.31 -22.09 0.90
CA LEU A 385 5.94 -21.84 1.34
C LEU A 385 5.82 -20.36 1.74
N ASP A 386 4.91 -19.64 1.10
CA ASP A 386 4.44 -18.31 1.53
C ASP A 386 3.03 -18.51 2.11
N ILE A 387 2.86 -18.28 3.41
CA ILE A 387 1.57 -18.40 4.10
C ILE A 387 1.19 -17.06 4.73
N ARG A 388 -0.04 -16.61 4.49
CA ARG A 388 -0.55 -15.32 4.94
C ARG A 388 -1.91 -15.44 5.59
N SER A 389 -2.19 -14.65 6.61
CA SER A 389 -3.52 -14.62 7.23
C SER A 389 -3.86 -13.28 7.89
N ALA A 390 -5.15 -12.96 7.94
CA ALA A 390 -5.71 -11.89 8.78
C ALA A 390 -5.68 -12.21 10.29
N SER A 391 -5.28 -13.41 10.68
CA SER A 391 -5.20 -13.82 12.09
C SER A 391 -3.89 -14.52 12.36
N ASP A 392 -3.08 -13.96 13.26
CA ASP A 392 -1.80 -14.57 13.66
C ASP A 392 -2.02 -15.97 14.27
N SER A 393 -3.13 -16.19 15.00
CA SER A 393 -3.45 -17.50 15.57
C SER A 393 -3.86 -18.50 14.48
N LEU A 394 -4.64 -18.07 13.49
CA LEU A 394 -5.02 -18.89 12.34
C LEU A 394 -3.80 -19.24 11.48
N LEU A 395 -2.89 -18.30 11.26
CA LEU A 395 -1.63 -18.53 10.56
C LEU A 395 -0.82 -19.61 11.26
N VAL A 396 -0.61 -19.46 12.57
CA VAL A 396 0.13 -20.42 13.39
C VAL A 396 -0.54 -21.80 13.36
N PHE A 397 -1.86 -21.85 13.46
CA PHE A 397 -2.63 -23.09 13.37
C PHE A 397 -2.44 -23.77 12.01
N ALA A 398 -2.72 -23.07 10.91
CA ALA A 398 -2.63 -23.60 9.55
C ALA A 398 -1.21 -24.10 9.24
N ARG A 399 -0.18 -23.31 9.57
CA ARG A 399 1.22 -23.72 9.45
C ARG A 399 1.51 -24.99 10.25
N SER A 400 0.98 -25.10 11.47
CA SER A 400 1.21 -26.27 12.32
C SER A 400 0.56 -27.53 11.73
N GLN A 401 -0.64 -27.40 11.15
CA GLN A 401 -1.29 -28.51 10.43
C GLN A 401 -0.48 -28.94 9.19
N ILE A 402 -0.06 -27.97 8.36
CA ILE A 402 0.75 -28.22 7.17
C ILE A 402 2.06 -28.91 7.53
N THR A 403 2.82 -28.33 8.47
CA THR A 403 4.15 -28.86 8.85
C THR A 403 4.05 -30.23 9.52
N ARG A 404 3.03 -30.47 10.35
CA ARG A 404 2.75 -31.81 10.92
C ARG A 404 2.49 -32.82 9.81
N LYS A 405 1.67 -32.47 8.81
CA LYS A 405 1.37 -33.37 7.69
C LYS A 405 2.60 -33.67 6.84
N MET A 406 3.45 -32.68 6.60
CA MET A 406 4.74 -32.88 5.93
C MET A 406 5.65 -33.84 6.70
N GLU A 407 5.70 -33.73 8.03
CA GLU A 407 6.47 -34.64 8.89
C GLU A 407 5.92 -36.07 8.85
N GLU A 408 4.60 -36.27 8.81
CA GLU A 408 3.96 -37.58 8.60
C GLU A 408 4.35 -38.20 7.26
N ILE A 409 4.31 -37.41 6.17
CA ILE A 409 4.72 -37.85 4.83
C ILE A 409 6.20 -38.23 4.82
N ALA A 410 7.07 -37.41 5.42
CA ALA A 410 8.50 -37.65 5.49
C ALA A 410 8.81 -38.99 6.18
N LYS A 411 8.16 -39.25 7.33
CA LYS A 411 8.29 -40.52 8.06
C LYS A 411 7.83 -41.71 7.23
N ARG A 412 6.62 -41.65 6.66
CA ARG A 412 6.07 -42.75 5.84
C ARG A 412 6.94 -43.06 4.62
N ARG A 413 7.47 -42.04 3.95
CA ARG A 413 8.35 -42.19 2.78
C ARG A 413 9.83 -42.41 3.12
N LYS A 414 10.19 -42.47 4.41
CA LYS A 414 11.57 -42.67 4.89
C LYS A 414 12.58 -41.65 4.32
N VAL A 415 12.15 -40.39 4.16
CA VAL A 415 12.99 -39.26 3.73
C VAL A 415 13.23 -38.29 4.89
N LYS A 416 14.30 -37.50 4.82
CA LYS A 416 14.59 -36.45 5.80
C LYS A 416 13.99 -35.13 5.34
N LEU A 417 13.28 -34.43 6.23
CA LEU A 417 12.73 -33.10 5.98
C LEU A 417 13.49 -32.06 6.80
N ASN A 418 14.11 -31.09 6.14
CA ASN A 418 14.66 -29.89 6.76
C ASN A 418 13.73 -28.71 6.50
N LYS A 419 13.53 -27.85 7.51
CA LYS A 419 12.68 -26.66 7.43
C LYS A 419 13.44 -25.44 7.94
N LYS A 420 13.33 -24.31 7.23
CA LYS A 420 13.93 -23.02 7.61
C LYS A 420 12.92 -21.90 7.39
N GLN A 421 12.54 -21.21 8.47
CA GLN A 421 11.84 -19.93 8.35
C GLN A 421 12.86 -18.84 8.09
N TRP A 422 12.62 -18.02 7.08
CA TRP A 422 13.49 -16.89 6.75
C TRP A 422 12.76 -15.56 6.76
N HIS A 423 11.42 -15.56 6.76
CA HIS A 423 10.62 -14.35 6.92
C HIS A 423 9.46 -14.58 7.90
N ARG A 424 9.20 -13.56 8.72
CA ARG A 424 8.02 -13.48 9.58
C ARG A 424 7.63 -12.01 9.79
N ALA A 425 6.41 -11.69 9.39
CA ALA A 425 5.72 -10.45 9.69
C ALA A 425 4.43 -10.76 10.44
N ARG A 426 4.12 -9.95 11.46
CA ARG A 426 2.85 -10.04 12.19
C ARG A 426 1.78 -9.23 11.48
N LYS A 427 0.51 -9.55 11.75
CA LYS A 427 -0.62 -8.72 11.32
C LYS A 427 -0.42 -7.27 11.76
N VAL A 428 -0.76 -6.34 10.86
CA VAL A 428 -0.84 -4.91 11.16
C VAL A 428 -2.30 -4.51 11.19
N GLU A 429 -2.79 -4.07 12.35
CA GLU A 429 -4.15 -3.53 12.48
C GLU A 429 -4.18 -2.07 12.02
N MET A 430 -5.24 -1.72 11.28
CA MET A 430 -5.54 -0.32 11.00
C MET A 430 -6.09 0.34 12.26
N ASN A 431 -5.84 1.64 12.44
CA ASN A 431 -6.34 2.38 13.59
C ASN A 431 -7.87 2.43 13.56
N SER A 432 -8.55 1.91 14.58
CA SER A 432 -10.02 1.84 14.63
C SER A 432 -10.71 3.11 15.13
N GLY A 433 -10.00 4.24 15.17
CA GLY A 433 -10.47 5.53 15.69
C GLY A 433 -11.01 6.46 14.60
N GLU A 434 -10.93 7.76 14.88
CA GLU A 434 -11.48 8.82 14.02
C GLU A 434 -11.00 8.76 12.57
N MET A 435 -9.74 8.36 12.35
CA MET A 435 -9.19 8.25 11.01
C MET A 435 -9.92 7.20 10.17
N GLN A 436 -10.18 6.01 10.69
CA GLN A 436 -10.89 4.98 9.92
C GLN A 436 -12.36 5.34 9.70
N GLU A 437 -12.99 6.02 10.65
CA GLU A 437 -14.35 6.55 10.47
C GLU A 437 -14.39 7.64 9.39
N ALA A 438 -13.39 8.51 9.31
CA ALA A 438 -13.27 9.49 8.23
C ALA A 438 -13.09 8.81 6.85
N ILE A 439 -12.33 7.72 6.77
CA ILE A 439 -12.21 6.92 5.53
C ILE A 439 -13.54 6.27 5.16
N LYS A 440 -14.22 5.63 6.12
CA LYS A 440 -15.56 5.05 5.91
C LYS A 440 -16.56 6.08 5.41
N TYR A 441 -16.53 7.28 5.98
CA TYR A 441 -17.38 8.38 5.56
C TYR A 441 -17.08 8.79 4.10
N GLY A 442 -15.80 9.00 3.77
CA GLY A 442 -15.40 9.34 2.40
C GLY A 442 -15.83 8.27 1.38
N ALA A 443 -15.70 6.99 1.73
CA ALA A 443 -16.11 5.89 0.87
C ALA A 443 -17.63 5.82 0.71
N TYR A 444 -18.38 6.09 1.77
CA TYR A 444 -19.84 6.22 1.71
C TYR A 444 -20.26 7.33 0.75
N ILE A 445 -19.66 8.51 0.85
CA ILE A 445 -19.94 9.63 -0.06
C ILE A 445 -19.54 9.27 -1.50
N SER A 446 -18.40 8.61 -1.71
CA SER A 446 -18.01 8.16 -3.04
C SER A 446 -19.03 7.22 -3.68
N ASN A 447 -19.69 6.37 -2.90
CA ASN A 447 -20.73 5.46 -3.39
C ASN A 447 -22.03 6.19 -3.77
N LEU A 448 -22.26 7.41 -3.26
CA LEU A 448 -23.40 8.22 -3.69
C LEU A 448 -23.26 8.69 -5.14
N PHE A 449 -22.05 8.71 -5.69
CA PHE A 449 -21.80 9.20 -7.04
C PHE A 449 -21.99 8.10 -8.10
N GLU A 450 -23.04 8.26 -8.91
CA GLU A 450 -23.29 7.48 -10.12
C GLU A 450 -22.64 8.12 -11.35
N TRP A 451 -21.94 7.27 -12.12
CA TRP A 451 -21.30 7.63 -13.37
C TRP A 451 -22.11 7.04 -14.53
N LYS A 452 -22.99 7.84 -15.18
CA LYS A 452 -23.68 7.37 -16.40
C LYS A 452 -22.77 7.51 -17.62
N THR A 453 -22.59 6.41 -18.34
CA THR A 453 -21.62 6.18 -19.43
C THR A 453 -21.94 6.83 -20.78
N ASN A 454 -22.91 7.74 -20.87
CA ASN A 454 -23.26 8.30 -22.17
C ASN A 454 -22.30 9.43 -22.57
N TRP A 455 -21.50 9.19 -23.60
CA TRP A 455 -20.38 10.05 -24.03
C TRP A 455 -20.76 11.49 -24.41
N LYS A 456 -22.04 11.75 -24.70
CA LYS A 456 -22.57 13.09 -24.98
C LYS A 456 -22.99 13.88 -23.73
N THR A 457 -23.09 13.24 -22.56
CA THR A 457 -23.60 13.85 -21.33
C THR A 457 -22.76 13.38 -20.12
N LYS A 458 -21.50 13.83 -20.06
CA LYS A 458 -20.62 13.68 -18.88
C LYS A 458 -21.24 14.35 -17.65
N PHE A 459 -22.09 13.66 -16.93
CA PHE A 459 -22.64 14.14 -15.66
C PHE A 459 -22.42 13.10 -14.55
N LEU A 460 -21.72 13.55 -13.51
CA LEU A 460 -21.79 12.96 -12.19
C LEU A 460 -23.20 13.19 -11.64
N ARG A 461 -23.96 12.12 -11.41
CA ARG A 461 -25.29 12.17 -10.77
C ARG A 461 -25.20 11.48 -9.41
N MET A 462 -26.09 11.84 -8.49
CA MET A 462 -26.25 11.05 -7.27
C MET A 462 -27.15 9.85 -7.55
N SER A 463 -26.83 8.70 -6.96
CA SER A 463 -27.66 7.51 -7.02
C SER A 463 -28.93 7.68 -6.20
N ASP A 464 -30.08 7.25 -6.74
CA ASP A 464 -31.34 7.11 -5.98
C ASP A 464 -31.36 5.82 -5.13
N SER A 465 -30.51 4.82 -5.45
CA SER A 465 -30.37 3.56 -4.71
C SER A 465 -29.01 3.49 -4.03
N VAL A 466 -28.88 4.12 -2.88
CA VAL A 466 -27.62 4.13 -2.12
C VAL A 466 -27.34 2.76 -1.54
N GLU A 467 -26.35 2.07 -2.09
CA GLU A 467 -25.78 0.89 -1.44
C GLU A 467 -24.94 1.35 -0.23
N ARG A 468 -25.53 1.25 0.97
CA ARG A 468 -24.96 1.79 2.21
C ARG A 468 -23.73 1.02 2.72
N SER A 469 -23.43 -0.15 2.18
CA SER A 469 -22.31 -0.99 2.63
C SER A 469 -21.02 -0.65 1.86
N VAL A 470 -20.05 -0.12 2.60
CA VAL A 470 -18.66 -0.04 2.15
C VAL A 470 -17.96 -1.33 2.58
N PRO A 471 -17.37 -2.11 1.65
CA PRO A 471 -16.71 -3.35 2.02
C PRO A 471 -15.48 -3.07 2.88
N MET A 472 -15.31 -3.87 3.93
CA MET A 472 -14.08 -3.94 4.71
C MET A 472 -13.29 -5.18 4.30
N LEU A 473 -12.00 -5.00 4.01
CA LEU A 473 -11.13 -6.04 3.46
C LEU A 473 -9.84 -6.14 4.27
N VAL A 474 -9.14 -7.25 4.14
CA VAL A 474 -7.77 -7.41 4.65
C VAL A 474 -6.83 -7.30 3.46
N SER A 475 -5.76 -6.51 3.58
CA SER A 475 -4.71 -6.52 2.57
C SER A 475 -3.93 -7.82 2.65
N GLY A 476 -3.88 -8.54 1.53
CA GLY A 476 -3.04 -9.71 1.35
C GLY A 476 -1.59 -9.37 1.02
N ALA A 477 -1.28 -8.12 0.63
CA ALA A 477 0.04 -7.66 0.22
C ALA A 477 0.75 -6.88 1.34
N GLY A 478 2.08 -6.79 1.26
CA GLY A 478 2.84 -5.83 2.04
C GLY A 478 2.63 -4.42 1.47
N HIS A 479 2.79 -3.40 2.31
CA HIS A 479 2.76 -2.00 1.92
C HIS A 479 3.67 -1.21 2.87
N ASP A 480 4.05 0.01 2.51
CA ASP A 480 4.85 0.88 3.39
C ASP A 480 4.18 1.12 4.74
N ALA A 481 2.84 1.10 4.81
CA ALA A 481 2.06 1.09 6.05
C ALA A 481 2.59 0.09 7.11
N VAL A 482 3.15 -1.06 6.72
CA VAL A 482 3.76 -2.03 7.66
C VAL A 482 4.93 -1.43 8.43
N VAL A 483 5.73 -0.60 7.77
CA VAL A 483 6.87 0.10 8.37
C VAL A 483 6.41 1.32 9.14
N LEU A 484 5.47 2.10 8.60
CA LEU A 484 4.97 3.33 9.22
C LEU A 484 4.20 3.05 10.52
N GLN A 485 3.52 1.91 10.63
CA GLN A 485 2.82 1.47 11.85
C GLN A 485 3.72 1.33 13.08
N GLN A 486 5.05 1.27 12.88
CA GLN A 486 5.97 1.27 14.01
C GLN A 486 5.98 2.60 14.77
N LEU A 487 5.64 3.72 14.13
CA LEU A 487 5.62 5.05 14.74
C LEU A 487 4.24 5.69 14.79
N TYR A 488 3.39 5.39 13.81
CA TYR A 488 2.16 6.12 13.59
C TYR A 488 0.97 5.18 13.56
N ASP A 489 -0.20 5.71 13.88
CA ASP A 489 -1.45 5.08 13.52
C ASP A 489 -1.58 5.05 11.99
N VAL A 490 -1.97 3.90 11.43
CA VAL A 490 -2.07 3.69 9.98
C VAL A 490 -3.49 3.34 9.57
N ASN A 491 -3.89 3.83 8.39
CA ASN A 491 -5.12 3.41 7.73
C ASN A 491 -4.92 3.31 6.22
N MET A 492 -5.69 2.45 5.57
CA MET A 492 -5.62 2.29 4.11
C MET A 492 -7.00 2.18 3.48
N ALA A 493 -7.07 2.57 2.22
CA ALA A 493 -8.23 2.33 1.36
C ALA A 493 -7.77 1.77 0.02
N PHE A 494 -8.56 0.83 -0.50
CA PHE A 494 -8.33 0.22 -1.79
C PHE A 494 -9.30 0.73 -2.84
N ILE A 495 -8.80 0.83 -4.08
CA ILE A 495 -9.65 0.85 -5.26
C ILE A 495 -9.64 -0.52 -5.95
N ARG A 496 -10.70 -0.79 -6.69
CA ARG A 496 -10.83 -1.98 -7.52
C ARG A 496 -9.78 -2.00 -8.64
N CYS A 497 -9.20 -3.18 -8.86
CA CYS A 497 -8.44 -3.53 -10.05
C CYS A 497 -9.11 -4.69 -10.79
N ARG A 498 -9.10 -4.66 -12.12
CA ARG A 498 -9.77 -5.64 -12.99
C ARG A 498 -9.21 -7.05 -12.75
N GLU A 499 -10.09 -8.00 -12.50
CA GLU A 499 -9.78 -9.42 -12.25
C GLU A 499 -8.80 -9.65 -11.07
N GLY A 500 -8.52 -8.63 -10.25
CA GLY A 500 -7.50 -8.70 -9.20
C GLY A 500 -6.08 -8.84 -9.71
N ILE A 501 -5.82 -8.50 -10.98
CA ILE A 501 -4.49 -8.62 -11.58
C ILE A 501 -3.56 -7.53 -11.03
N SER A 502 -2.40 -7.95 -10.51
CA SER A 502 -1.28 -7.08 -10.15
C SER A 502 0.07 -7.80 -10.35
N HIS A 503 1.19 -7.09 -10.22
CA HIS A 503 2.57 -7.58 -10.47
C HIS A 503 2.80 -8.11 -11.89
N GLN A 504 2.00 -7.66 -12.84
CA GLN A 504 2.13 -8.02 -14.25
C GLN A 504 1.58 -6.92 -15.18
N PRO A 505 1.93 -6.92 -16.47
CA PRO A 505 1.67 -5.79 -17.36
C PRO A 505 0.19 -5.47 -17.61
N ASN A 506 -0.69 -6.46 -17.41
CA ASN A 506 -2.14 -6.33 -17.65
C ASN A 506 -2.91 -5.75 -16.46
N GLU A 507 -2.23 -5.34 -15.38
CA GLU A 507 -2.84 -4.62 -14.26
C GLU A 507 -3.63 -3.41 -14.76
N HIS A 508 -4.85 -3.26 -14.26
CA HIS A 508 -5.74 -2.21 -14.73
C HIS A 508 -6.71 -1.74 -13.65
N ALA A 509 -6.70 -0.45 -13.37
CA ALA A 509 -7.78 0.26 -12.69
C ALA A 509 -8.46 1.23 -13.66
N SER A 510 -9.80 1.26 -13.66
CA SER A 510 -10.56 2.16 -14.54
C SER A 510 -10.46 3.61 -14.05
N LYS A 511 -10.64 4.58 -14.95
CA LYS A 511 -10.71 6.01 -14.57
C LYS A 511 -11.78 6.25 -13.49
N GLN A 512 -12.90 5.55 -13.57
CA GLN A 512 -14.00 5.65 -12.61
C GLN A 512 -13.62 5.11 -11.23
N ASP A 513 -12.86 4.02 -11.16
CA ASP A 513 -12.41 3.46 -9.87
C ASP A 513 -11.35 4.37 -9.23
N MET A 514 -10.40 4.88 -10.02
CA MET A 514 -9.38 5.81 -9.55
C MET A 514 -10.00 7.10 -9.00
N LEU A 515 -10.99 7.65 -9.70
CA LEU A 515 -11.70 8.85 -9.28
C LEU A 515 -12.60 8.60 -8.06
N ALA A 516 -13.21 7.42 -7.92
CA ALA A 516 -13.92 7.04 -6.70
C ALA A 516 -12.98 7.05 -5.48
N GLY A 517 -11.77 6.53 -5.61
CA GLY A 517 -10.79 6.62 -4.53
C GLY A 517 -10.32 8.06 -4.26
N ALA A 518 -10.24 8.94 -5.28
CA ALA A 518 -9.94 10.36 -5.09
C ALA A 518 -11.04 11.11 -4.34
N ILE A 519 -12.30 10.87 -4.70
CA ILE A 519 -13.47 11.42 -4.00
C ILE A 519 -13.49 10.92 -2.55
N THR A 520 -13.23 9.63 -2.35
CA THR A 520 -13.09 9.04 -1.02
C THR A 520 -12.06 9.81 -0.22
N LEU A 521 -10.83 9.94 -0.71
CA LEU A 521 -9.74 10.64 0.00
C LEU A 521 -10.10 12.10 0.32
N PHE A 522 -10.66 12.85 -0.64
CA PHE A 522 -11.08 14.24 -0.41
C PHE A 522 -12.08 14.34 0.74
N PHE A 523 -13.15 13.55 0.72
CA PHE A 523 -14.18 13.61 1.76
C PHE A 523 -13.69 13.04 3.10
N SER A 524 -12.73 12.11 3.09
CA SER A 524 -12.05 11.66 4.31
C SER A 524 -11.23 12.76 4.97
N LEU A 525 -10.48 13.54 4.19
CA LEU A 525 -9.75 14.69 4.73
C LEU A 525 -10.69 15.74 5.32
N MET A 526 -11.81 16.01 4.65
CA MET A 526 -12.84 16.93 5.17
C MET A 526 -13.49 16.42 6.45
N ALA A 527 -13.78 15.12 6.54
CA ALA A 527 -14.34 14.51 7.73
C ALA A 527 -13.37 14.56 8.92
N LEU A 528 -12.09 14.21 8.70
CA LEU A 528 -11.05 14.28 9.72
C LEU A 528 -10.78 15.73 10.18
N ALA A 529 -10.82 16.69 9.27
CA ALA A 529 -10.71 18.11 9.59
C ALA A 529 -11.85 18.61 10.51
N ASN A 530 -13.02 17.97 10.45
CA ASN A 530 -14.13 18.32 11.32
C ASN A 530 -14.05 17.65 12.69
N SER A 531 -13.52 16.42 12.78
CA SER A 531 -13.36 15.72 14.07
C SER A 531 -12.29 16.34 14.96
N THR A 532 -11.18 16.77 14.37
CA THR A 532 -10.02 17.36 15.07
C THR A 532 -10.27 18.73 15.73
N ARG A 533 -11.52 19.20 15.76
CA ARG A 533 -11.95 20.46 16.41
C ARG A 533 -12.45 20.33 17.83
N GLN A 534 -12.92 19.14 18.20
CA GLN A 534 -13.39 18.83 19.55
C GLN A 534 -12.21 18.42 20.41
#